data_AF-A0A937QP38-F1
#
_entry.id   AF-A0A937QP38-F1
#
_cell.length_a   1.000
_cell.length_b   1.000
_cell.length_c   1.000
_cell.angle_alpha   90.00
_cell.angle_beta   90.00
_cell.angle_gamma   90.00
#
_symmetry.space_group_name_H-M   'P 1'
#
loop_
_entity.id
_entity.type
_entity.pdbx_description
1 polymer ?
#
loop_
_entity_poly.entity_id
_entity_poly.type
_entity_poly.pdbx_seq_one_letter_code
_entity_poly.pdbx_strand_id
1 'polypeptide(L)'
;MSSEQRSRAFLRRLAGPAVAVCATLLSLLAGEVIVRVLGRAPGIKPIQLSSYDCIYKRSTNPILGFELKANCRSDDPDFIQTYERTNSHGQRDRERTLGKPDGVRRVLLLGDSVVEGYGLRESETISRQLEALYGDGSTEVLNFGVSAYCTRAEVELLEAKGLRFDPDVVVLVFVENDFDNFNREAFPLAGTIDRPALVKALFRRSHLFRLASIRLNLFGFGAEADPVRWNQDAIGDNNVAQGLRRCRQLADRHGFQPLLAIWPRFLDDRIADVCFMPQNSEQGPHFAKNRKMAAQLVVEHLAAMHEIPSVRLSEFFARHQAESASAVNPRLRYSCGDELHPSPEGCRIAAEALKQILADLNVGRAPSARQIPRSAQSDAEAVAAAKALGQTQPNYARVHNRMGTELLKAGKPAEAVAQFKQALQADPTHAGAHNNLGVTYERLGHEEAQAQFEKAIQLRPDFTHAHFNLARILMKTGHGDKAVAELRRTIEIDPNHVGALNMLGMALGREQKFAEAQSHLERAVRLDPDHAEARNNLGAAYAGQGRLREAVAQFEAALRVDPDDPETRENIKRIKAALQE
;
A
#
# COMPACT_ATOMS: atom_id res chain seq x y z
N MET A 1 -11.78 -34.25 -72.88
CA MET A 1 -12.51 -34.43 -71.61
C MET A 1 -13.72 -33.51 -71.61
N SER A 2 -14.93 -34.06 -71.46
CA SER A 2 -16.19 -33.29 -71.45
C SER A 2 -16.25 -32.33 -70.25
N SER A 3 -17.08 -31.28 -70.35
CA SER A 3 -17.35 -30.31 -69.27
C SER A 3 -17.65 -31.01 -67.92
N GLU A 4 -18.42 -32.10 -67.96
CA GLU A 4 -18.69 -32.94 -66.78
C GLU A 4 -17.46 -33.61 -66.17
N GLN A 5 -16.51 -34.08 -66.99
CA GLN A 5 -15.28 -34.67 -66.50
C GLN A 5 -14.38 -33.64 -65.82
N ARG A 6 -14.38 -32.38 -66.28
CA ARG A 6 -13.65 -31.28 -65.62
C ARG A 6 -14.31 -30.89 -64.29
N SER A 7 -15.63 -30.79 -64.23
CA SER A 7 -16.36 -30.54 -62.97
C SER A 7 -16.20 -31.67 -61.95
N ARG A 8 -16.24 -32.94 -62.37
CA ARG A 8 -15.97 -34.09 -61.47
C ARG A 8 -14.52 -34.13 -60.98
N ALA A 9 -13.56 -33.79 -61.83
CA ALA A 9 -12.16 -33.69 -61.43
C ALA A 9 -11.91 -32.53 -60.46
N PHE A 10 -12.57 -31.38 -60.66
CA PHE A 10 -12.52 -30.23 -59.76
C PHE A 10 -13.16 -30.52 -58.41
N LEU A 11 -14.35 -31.15 -58.38
CA LEU A 11 -15.01 -31.59 -57.15
C LEU A 11 -14.19 -32.65 -56.41
N ARG A 12 -13.53 -33.59 -57.11
CA ARG A 12 -12.60 -34.55 -56.49
C ARG A 12 -11.35 -33.88 -55.91
N ARG A 13 -10.86 -32.80 -56.53
CA ARG A 13 -9.75 -32.00 -55.99
C ARG A 13 -10.14 -31.18 -54.76
N LEU A 14 -11.40 -30.73 -54.68
CA LEU A 14 -11.95 -30.05 -53.49
C LEU A 14 -12.39 -31.01 -52.38
N ALA A 15 -12.67 -32.28 -52.71
CA ALA A 15 -13.11 -33.28 -51.74
C ALA A 15 -12.06 -33.56 -50.66
N GLY A 16 -10.77 -33.63 -51.01
CA GLY A 16 -9.70 -33.84 -50.03
C GLY A 16 -9.63 -32.71 -48.97
N PRO A 17 -9.51 -31.44 -49.38
CA PRO A 17 -9.57 -30.29 -48.48
C PRO A 17 -10.87 -30.20 -47.67
N ALA A 18 -12.03 -30.46 -48.30
CA ALA A 18 -13.33 -30.42 -47.62
C ALA A 18 -13.44 -31.51 -46.54
N VAL A 19 -12.98 -32.73 -46.83
CA VAL A 19 -12.93 -33.83 -45.85
C VAL A 19 -11.97 -33.50 -44.71
N ALA A 20 -10.81 -32.91 -44.99
CA ALA A 20 -9.86 -32.49 -43.96
C ALA A 20 -10.45 -31.40 -43.05
N VAL A 21 -11.18 -30.43 -43.62
CA VAL A 21 -11.88 -29.39 -42.84
C VAL A 21 -12.97 -30.01 -41.97
N CYS A 22 -13.82 -30.89 -42.52
CA CYS A 22 -14.86 -31.58 -41.75
C CYS A 22 -14.28 -32.44 -40.63
N ALA A 23 -13.21 -33.19 -40.89
CA ALA A 23 -12.53 -34.01 -39.89
C ALA A 23 -11.91 -33.15 -38.78
N THR A 24 -11.34 -31.98 -39.13
CA THR A 24 -10.80 -31.03 -38.16
C THR A 24 -11.91 -30.43 -37.29
N LEU A 25 -13.02 -30.01 -37.90
CA LEU A 25 -14.17 -29.49 -37.18
C LEU A 25 -14.78 -30.54 -36.24
N LEU A 26 -14.95 -31.78 -36.70
CA LEU A 26 -15.41 -32.90 -35.88
C LEU A 26 -14.45 -33.21 -34.73
N SER A 27 -13.14 -33.14 -34.96
CA SER A 27 -12.13 -33.35 -33.92
C SER A 27 -12.14 -32.24 -32.88
N LEU A 28 -12.33 -30.98 -33.28
CA LEU A 28 -12.50 -29.85 -32.37
C LEU A 28 -13.80 -29.98 -31.55
N LEU A 29 -14.88 -30.45 -32.18
CA LEU A 29 -16.18 -30.67 -31.53
C LEU A 29 -16.11 -31.83 -30.54
N ALA A 30 -15.45 -32.93 -30.91
CA ALA A 30 -15.17 -34.04 -30.02
C ALA A 30 -14.28 -33.59 -28.85
N GLY A 31 -13.25 -32.79 -29.09
CA GLY A 31 -12.42 -32.19 -28.05
C GLY A 31 -13.21 -31.30 -27.09
N GLU A 32 -14.12 -30.46 -27.60
CA GLU A 32 -15.03 -29.64 -26.81
C GLU A 32 -15.97 -30.50 -25.93
N VAL A 33 -16.54 -31.57 -26.50
CA VAL A 33 -17.41 -32.52 -25.78
C VAL A 33 -16.63 -33.27 -24.71
N ILE A 34 -15.44 -33.78 -25.02
CA ILE A 34 -14.57 -34.50 -24.09
C ILE A 34 -14.21 -33.60 -22.89
N VAL A 35 -13.85 -32.34 -23.15
CA VAL A 35 -13.53 -31.38 -22.09
C VAL A 35 -14.75 -31.08 -21.21
N ARG A 36 -15.96 -31.02 -21.78
CA ARG A 36 -17.21 -30.82 -21.02
C ARG A 36 -17.64 -32.06 -20.22
N VAL A 37 -17.52 -33.25 -20.80
CA VAL A 37 -18.03 -34.52 -20.23
C VAL A 37 -17.10 -35.10 -19.16
N LEU A 38 -15.78 -35.07 -19.38
CA LEU A 38 -14.83 -35.72 -18.46
C LEU A 38 -14.59 -34.95 -17.15
N GLY A 39 -15.17 -33.76 -16.97
CA GLY A 39 -15.06 -33.01 -15.71
C GLY A 39 -13.63 -32.64 -15.28
N ARG A 40 -12.62 -32.87 -16.13
CA ARG A 40 -11.20 -32.50 -15.89
C ARG A 40 -10.96 -30.98 -15.92
N ALA A 41 -12.03 -30.20 -15.97
CA ALA A 41 -12.11 -28.86 -15.41
C ALA A 41 -13.13 -28.92 -14.24
N PRO A 42 -12.68 -28.91 -12.97
CA PRO A 42 -13.55 -29.12 -11.82
C PRO A 42 -14.56 -27.99 -11.73
N GLY A 43 -15.86 -28.30 -11.84
CA GLY A 43 -16.98 -27.47 -11.35
C GLY A 43 -16.76 -25.97 -11.42
N ILE A 44 -16.22 -25.45 -12.52
CA ILE A 44 -16.16 -24.02 -12.75
C ILE A 44 -17.59 -23.70 -13.15
N LYS A 45 -18.44 -23.36 -12.16
CA LYS A 45 -19.61 -22.53 -12.45
C LYS A 45 -19.11 -21.47 -13.42
N PRO A 46 -19.72 -21.27 -14.59
CA PRO A 46 -19.36 -20.11 -15.39
C PRO A 46 -19.54 -18.92 -14.45
N ILE A 47 -18.42 -18.36 -14.00
CA ILE A 47 -18.37 -16.93 -13.74
C ILE A 47 -19.00 -16.35 -15.00
N GLN A 48 -20.04 -15.54 -14.88
CA GLN A 48 -20.60 -14.86 -16.05
C GLN A 48 -19.47 -14.02 -16.67
N LEU A 49 -18.77 -14.62 -17.63
CA LEU A 49 -17.79 -14.02 -18.53
C LEU A 49 -18.54 -13.18 -19.58
N SER A 50 -19.60 -12.47 -19.19
CA SER A 50 -20.18 -11.46 -20.06
C SER A 50 -19.21 -10.30 -20.26
N SER A 51 -18.23 -10.13 -19.37
CA SER A 51 -17.05 -9.32 -19.62
C SER A 51 -15.86 -10.24 -19.98
N TYR A 52 -15.23 -9.96 -21.11
CA TYR A 52 -13.92 -10.53 -21.49
C TYR A 52 -12.77 -9.86 -20.74
N ASP A 53 -13.15 -9.09 -19.73
CA ASP A 53 -12.40 -8.10 -19.01
C ASP A 53 -12.03 -8.69 -17.63
N CYS A 54 -11.84 -10.02 -17.56
CA CYS A 54 -11.55 -10.73 -16.33
C CYS A 54 -10.11 -10.42 -15.88
N ILE A 55 -9.96 -9.72 -14.75
CA ILE A 55 -8.68 -9.46 -14.07
C ILE A 55 -7.99 -10.70 -13.52
N TYR A 56 -8.54 -11.90 -13.74
CA TYR A 56 -7.97 -13.13 -13.23
C TYR A 56 -7.24 -13.93 -14.35
N LYS A 57 -5.96 -14.30 -14.15
CA LYS A 57 -5.21 -15.28 -14.97
C LYS A 57 -5.21 -16.66 -14.31
N ARG A 58 -4.91 -17.71 -15.07
CA ARG A 58 -4.80 -19.06 -14.50
C ARG A 58 -3.57 -19.11 -13.59
N SER A 59 -3.77 -19.40 -12.30
CA SER A 59 -2.68 -19.46 -11.34
C SER A 59 -1.79 -20.67 -11.62
N THR A 60 -0.49 -20.54 -11.39
CA THR A 60 0.42 -21.69 -11.34
C THR A 60 0.16 -22.58 -10.12
N ASN A 61 -0.66 -22.11 -9.17
CA ASN A 61 -1.15 -22.89 -8.05
C ASN A 61 -2.41 -23.70 -8.45
N PRO A 62 -2.35 -25.05 -8.40
CA PRO A 62 -3.47 -25.91 -8.77
C PRO A 62 -4.70 -25.77 -7.86
N ILE A 63 -4.55 -25.24 -6.64
CA ILE A 63 -5.66 -25.03 -5.69
C ILE A 63 -6.44 -23.74 -5.97
N LEU A 64 -5.74 -22.68 -6.37
CA LEU A 64 -6.34 -21.36 -6.59
C LEU A 64 -7.19 -21.29 -7.86
N GLY A 65 -6.89 -22.16 -8.83
CA GLY A 65 -7.50 -22.18 -10.16
C GLY A 65 -7.12 -20.98 -11.02
N PHE A 66 -7.28 -19.76 -10.49
CA PHE A 66 -6.98 -18.46 -11.10
C PHE A 66 -6.40 -17.50 -10.04
N GLU A 67 -5.72 -16.44 -10.42
CA GLU A 67 -5.12 -15.37 -9.59
C GLU A 67 -5.31 -14.02 -10.29
N LEU A 68 -5.18 -12.87 -9.61
CA LEU A 68 -5.21 -11.60 -10.34
C LEU A 68 -4.06 -11.53 -11.35
N LYS A 69 -4.31 -10.88 -12.48
CA LYS A 69 -3.31 -10.56 -13.50
C LYS A 69 -2.38 -9.50 -12.94
N ALA A 70 -1.36 -9.94 -12.22
CA ALA A 70 -0.16 -9.14 -12.00
C ALA A 70 0.55 -8.98 -13.36
N ASN A 71 0.21 -7.90 -14.07
CA ASN A 71 0.96 -7.21 -15.13
C ASN A 71 1.03 -7.81 -16.56
N CYS A 72 0.83 -6.94 -17.54
CA CYS A 72 1.65 -6.87 -18.76
C CYS A 72 3.08 -7.36 -18.51
N ARG A 73 3.61 -8.20 -19.39
CA ARG A 73 5.01 -8.64 -19.30
C ARG A 73 5.96 -7.51 -19.69
N SER A 74 6.95 -7.26 -18.83
CA SER A 74 8.26 -6.71 -19.21
C SER A 74 9.23 -7.89 -19.32
N ASP A 75 10.18 -7.83 -20.26
CA ASP A 75 11.26 -8.81 -20.43
C ASP A 75 12.41 -8.61 -19.41
N ASP A 76 12.16 -7.83 -18.35
CA ASP A 76 13.10 -7.53 -17.28
C ASP A 76 13.11 -8.66 -16.21
N PRO A 77 14.24 -9.37 -16.01
CA PRO A 77 14.37 -10.46 -15.04
C PRO A 77 14.15 -10.03 -13.56
N ASP A 78 14.15 -8.74 -13.25
CA ASP A 78 13.91 -8.21 -11.89
C ASP A 78 12.42 -7.98 -11.56
N PHE A 79 11.54 -8.10 -12.55
CA PHE A 79 10.11 -7.76 -12.42
C PHE A 79 9.29 -8.78 -11.60
N ILE A 80 9.80 -10.00 -11.40
CA ILE A 80 9.18 -11.04 -10.55
C ILE A 80 9.68 -10.97 -9.09
N GLN A 81 10.90 -10.47 -8.84
CA GLN A 81 11.46 -10.42 -7.49
C GLN A 81 10.81 -9.37 -6.57
N THR A 82 10.15 -8.35 -7.12
CA THR A 82 9.45 -7.32 -6.32
C THR A 82 8.16 -7.82 -5.69
N TYR A 83 7.54 -8.88 -6.24
CA TYR A 83 6.32 -9.51 -5.71
C TYR A 83 6.58 -10.81 -4.94
N GLU A 84 7.83 -11.26 -4.84
CA GLU A 84 8.23 -12.44 -4.06
C GLU A 84 8.04 -12.26 -2.53
N ARG A 85 7.63 -11.07 -2.06
CA ARG A 85 7.52 -10.76 -0.62
C ARG A 85 6.09 -10.70 -0.07
N THR A 86 5.05 -10.66 -0.90
CA THR A 86 3.64 -10.60 -0.42
C THR A 86 2.79 -11.75 -0.93
N ASN A 87 2.17 -12.49 -0.01
CA ASN A 87 1.28 -13.65 -0.21
C ASN A 87 -0.14 -13.33 -0.71
N SER A 88 -0.33 -12.14 -1.29
CA SER A 88 -1.57 -11.47 -1.69
C SER A 88 -2.57 -12.27 -2.53
N HIS A 89 -2.18 -13.46 -2.99
CA HIS A 89 -2.96 -14.27 -3.90
C HIS A 89 -3.14 -15.71 -3.40
N GLY A 90 -2.97 -15.97 -2.10
CA GLY A 90 -3.08 -17.33 -1.55
C GLY A 90 -1.88 -18.23 -1.91
N GLN A 91 -0.73 -17.62 -2.26
CA GLN A 91 0.54 -18.32 -2.47
C GLN A 91 1.13 -18.93 -1.19
N ARG A 92 0.64 -18.47 -0.05
CA ARG A 92 0.97 -18.99 1.26
C ARG A 92 0.13 -20.20 1.62
N ASP A 93 -1.16 -20.12 1.30
CA ASP A 93 -2.15 -21.12 1.68
C ASP A 93 -2.23 -22.26 0.65
N ARG A 94 -1.22 -22.44 -0.22
CA ARG A 94 -1.19 -23.50 -1.27
C ARG A 94 -1.14 -24.90 -0.70
N GLU A 95 -0.71 -25.03 0.55
CA GLU A 95 -0.61 -26.33 1.23
C GLU A 95 -1.83 -26.59 2.12
N ARG A 96 -2.73 -25.60 2.29
CA ARG A 96 -3.94 -25.74 3.11
C ARG A 96 -4.97 -26.63 2.42
N THR A 97 -5.65 -27.47 3.20
CA THR A 97 -6.74 -28.31 2.71
C THR A 97 -8.05 -27.52 2.61
N LEU A 98 -8.87 -27.83 1.61
CA LEU A 98 -10.23 -27.26 1.50
C LEU A 98 -11.10 -27.68 2.69
N GLY A 99 -10.98 -28.93 3.14
CA GLY A 99 -11.65 -29.41 4.35
C GLY A 99 -11.20 -28.62 5.57
N LYS A 100 -12.17 -28.07 6.31
CA LYS A 100 -11.94 -27.45 7.62
C LYS A 100 -11.75 -28.56 8.65
N PRO A 101 -10.65 -28.56 9.42
CA PRO A 101 -10.49 -29.52 10.50
C PRO A 101 -11.59 -29.36 11.56
N ASP A 102 -11.99 -30.47 12.20
CA ASP A 102 -13.01 -30.45 13.24
C ASP A 102 -12.57 -29.59 14.43
N GLY A 103 -13.48 -28.74 14.91
CA GLY A 103 -13.23 -27.85 16.06
C GLY A 103 -12.32 -26.66 15.78
N VAL A 104 -11.88 -26.47 14.53
CA VAL A 104 -11.04 -25.33 14.14
C VAL A 104 -11.91 -24.21 13.58
N ARG A 105 -11.76 -23.01 14.15
CA ARG A 105 -12.38 -21.78 13.62
C ARG A 105 -11.58 -21.29 12.42
N ARG A 106 -12.25 -20.86 11.36
CA ARG A 106 -11.60 -20.31 10.18
C ARG A 106 -12.01 -18.87 9.93
N VAL A 107 -11.01 -18.00 9.92
CA VAL A 107 -11.15 -16.56 9.67
C VAL A 107 -10.55 -16.25 8.30
N LEU A 108 -11.34 -15.70 7.40
CA LEU A 108 -10.87 -15.21 6.10
C LEU A 108 -10.67 -13.70 6.20
N LEU A 109 -9.43 -13.24 5.99
CA LEU A 109 -9.08 -11.83 5.97
C LEU A 109 -9.03 -11.36 4.50
N LEU A 110 -9.94 -10.47 4.15
CA LEU A 110 -9.96 -9.67 2.92
C LEU A 110 -9.35 -8.31 3.28
N GLY A 111 -8.50 -7.75 2.41
CA GLY A 111 -7.75 -6.54 2.77
C GLY A 111 -6.58 -6.78 3.72
N ASP A 112 -6.04 -8.01 3.83
CA ASP A 112 -4.65 -8.19 4.32
C ASP A 112 -3.67 -7.32 3.50
N SER A 113 -4.11 -7.07 2.25
CA SER A 113 -3.65 -6.17 1.19
C SER A 113 -3.92 -4.69 1.36
N VAL A 114 -4.54 -4.20 2.44
CA VAL A 114 -4.68 -2.75 2.71
C VAL A 114 -3.33 -1.98 2.61
N VAL A 115 -2.26 -2.76 2.47
CA VAL A 115 -0.82 -2.50 2.48
C VAL A 115 -0.06 -3.05 1.26
N GLU A 116 -0.70 -3.62 0.24
CA GLU A 116 0.06 -4.43 -0.72
C GLU A 116 1.00 -3.62 -1.62
N GLY A 117 2.26 -4.09 -1.70
CA GLY A 117 3.27 -3.60 -2.63
C GLY A 117 4.31 -2.62 -2.06
N TYR A 118 4.43 -2.50 -0.74
CA TYR A 118 5.35 -1.54 -0.10
C TYR A 118 6.55 -2.18 0.61
N GLY A 119 6.85 -3.45 0.33
CA GLY A 119 8.07 -4.11 0.80
C GLY A 119 7.97 -4.85 2.13
N LEU A 120 6.76 -5.04 2.66
CA LEU A 120 6.52 -5.96 3.80
C LEU A 120 6.81 -7.40 3.39
N ARG A 121 7.39 -8.16 4.32
CA ARG A 121 7.55 -9.61 4.21
C ARG A 121 6.24 -10.30 4.52
N GLU A 122 6.08 -11.52 4.02
CA GLU A 122 4.92 -12.35 4.33
C GLU A 122 4.65 -12.46 5.84
N SER A 123 5.70 -12.68 6.64
CA SER A 123 5.62 -12.79 8.10
C SER A 123 5.09 -11.53 8.78
N GLU A 124 5.07 -10.41 8.08
CA GLU A 124 4.71 -9.08 8.61
C GLU A 124 3.28 -8.68 8.21
N THR A 125 2.54 -9.50 7.46
CA THR A 125 1.14 -9.17 7.10
C THR A 125 0.19 -9.31 8.29
N ILE A 126 -0.96 -8.62 8.24
CA ILE A 126 -1.96 -8.64 9.31
C ILE A 126 -2.45 -10.07 9.56
N SER A 127 -2.74 -10.84 8.50
CA SER A 127 -3.23 -12.21 8.63
C SER A 127 -2.18 -13.14 9.25
N ARG A 128 -0.89 -12.95 8.94
CA ARG A 128 0.18 -13.76 9.53
C ARG A 128 0.41 -13.42 10.99
N GLN A 129 0.44 -12.14 11.32
CA GLN A 129 0.51 -11.69 12.70
C GLN A 129 -0.70 -12.19 13.49
N LEU A 130 -1.91 -12.11 12.93
CA LEU A 130 -3.14 -12.56 13.58
C LEU A 130 -3.14 -14.08 13.80
N GLU A 131 -2.72 -14.87 12.80
CA GLU A 131 -2.60 -16.32 12.93
C GLU A 131 -1.60 -16.72 14.02
N ALA A 132 -0.43 -16.06 14.05
CA ALA A 132 0.59 -16.31 15.05
C ALA A 132 0.11 -16.05 16.48
N LEU A 133 -0.84 -15.11 16.66
CA LEU A 133 -1.43 -14.84 17.96
C LEU A 133 -2.35 -15.96 18.47
N TYR A 134 -2.88 -16.84 17.61
CA TYR A 134 -3.70 -17.98 18.05
C TYR A 134 -2.82 -19.15 18.48
N GLY A 135 -1.77 -19.50 17.70
CA GLY A 135 -0.63 -20.35 18.11
C GLY A 135 -0.92 -21.80 18.56
N ASP A 136 -2.14 -22.11 18.98
CA ASP A 136 -2.66 -23.36 19.52
C ASP A 136 -3.36 -24.22 18.46
N GLY A 137 -3.49 -23.70 17.24
CA GLY A 137 -4.21 -24.33 16.14
C GLY A 137 -5.74 -24.28 16.26
N SER A 138 -6.29 -23.57 17.25
CA SER A 138 -7.74 -23.43 17.45
C SER A 138 -8.39 -22.54 16.39
N THR A 139 -7.60 -21.66 15.76
CA THR A 139 -8.05 -20.76 14.71
C THR A 139 -7.06 -20.73 13.53
N GLU A 140 -7.57 -20.99 12.33
CA GLU A 140 -6.87 -20.73 11.06
C GLU A 140 -7.25 -19.35 10.54
N VAL A 141 -6.26 -18.56 10.15
CA VAL A 141 -6.51 -17.28 9.47
C VAL A 141 -6.00 -17.42 8.04
N LEU A 142 -6.86 -17.23 7.05
CA LEU A 142 -6.50 -17.33 5.63
C LEU A 142 -6.55 -15.95 4.97
N ASN A 143 -5.57 -15.66 4.12
CA ASN A 143 -5.54 -14.41 3.36
C ASN A 143 -6.28 -14.59 2.01
N PHE A 144 -7.31 -13.77 1.78
CA PHE A 144 -8.10 -13.76 0.54
C PHE A 144 -8.19 -12.37 -0.13
N GLY A 145 -7.21 -11.50 0.07
CA GLY A 145 -7.17 -10.17 -0.55
C GLY A 145 -6.90 -10.16 -2.06
N VAL A 146 -7.13 -9.01 -2.69
CA VAL A 146 -6.70 -8.70 -4.06
C VAL A 146 -5.94 -7.38 -4.08
N SER A 147 -4.87 -7.33 -4.89
CA SER A 147 -4.19 -6.06 -5.17
C SER A 147 -5.14 -5.13 -5.94
N ALA A 148 -5.26 -3.87 -5.48
CA ALA A 148 -6.14 -2.80 -5.96
C ALA A 148 -7.52 -2.71 -5.29
N TYR A 149 -7.48 -2.14 -4.07
CA TYR A 149 -8.53 -1.54 -3.24
C TYR A 149 -9.92 -1.41 -3.89
N CYS A 150 -10.70 -2.48 -3.88
CA CYS A 150 -12.09 -2.43 -4.30
C CYS A 150 -12.87 -3.48 -3.50
N THR A 151 -13.68 -3.01 -2.56
CA THR A 151 -14.52 -3.85 -1.69
C THR A 151 -15.35 -4.85 -2.50
N ARG A 152 -15.89 -4.43 -3.65
CA ARG A 152 -16.67 -5.33 -4.52
C ARG A 152 -15.81 -6.45 -5.11
N ALA A 153 -14.59 -6.15 -5.54
CA ALA A 153 -13.69 -7.16 -6.10
C ALA A 153 -13.28 -8.21 -5.05
N GLU A 154 -13.01 -7.78 -3.82
CA GLU A 154 -12.73 -8.69 -2.69
C GLU A 154 -13.91 -9.64 -2.43
N VAL A 155 -15.14 -9.12 -2.43
CA VAL A 155 -16.34 -9.94 -2.20
C VAL A 155 -16.63 -10.88 -3.38
N GLU A 156 -16.34 -10.47 -4.62
CA GLU A 156 -16.43 -11.36 -5.78
C GLU A 156 -15.38 -12.50 -5.70
N LEU A 157 -14.17 -12.21 -5.19
CA LEU A 157 -13.17 -13.25 -4.93
C LEU A 157 -13.61 -14.22 -3.83
N LEU A 158 -14.18 -13.69 -2.74
CA LEU A 158 -14.80 -14.51 -1.70
C LEU A 158 -15.83 -15.47 -2.32
N GLU A 159 -16.77 -14.96 -3.13
CA GLU A 159 -17.80 -15.77 -3.77
C GLU A 159 -17.21 -16.87 -4.67
N ALA A 160 -16.21 -16.50 -5.49
CA ALA A 160 -15.63 -17.42 -6.45
C ALA A 160 -14.79 -18.52 -5.78
N LYS A 161 -14.12 -18.21 -4.66
CA LYS A 161 -13.09 -19.08 -4.07
C LYS A 161 -13.15 -19.21 -2.56
N GLY A 162 -13.19 -18.09 -1.83
CA GLY A 162 -13.09 -18.08 -0.37
C GLY A 162 -14.15 -18.96 0.29
N LEU A 163 -15.37 -18.99 -0.23
CA LEU A 163 -16.46 -19.83 0.30
C LEU A 163 -16.19 -21.33 0.26
N ARG A 164 -15.25 -21.80 -0.59
CA ARG A 164 -14.86 -23.23 -0.62
C ARG A 164 -14.05 -23.65 0.60
N PHE A 165 -13.53 -22.68 1.33
CA PHE A 165 -12.82 -22.89 2.58
C PHE A 165 -13.74 -22.83 3.78
N ASP A 166 -15.06 -22.84 3.63
CA ASP A 166 -15.98 -22.97 4.78
C ASP A 166 -15.67 -22.00 5.95
N PRO A 167 -15.64 -20.67 5.69
CA PRO A 167 -15.29 -19.68 6.70
C PRO A 167 -16.32 -19.62 7.84
N ASP A 168 -15.86 -19.42 9.07
CA ASP A 168 -16.72 -19.03 10.20
C ASP A 168 -16.89 -17.50 10.26
N VAL A 169 -15.81 -16.78 9.95
CA VAL A 169 -15.77 -15.31 9.93
C VAL A 169 -15.06 -14.81 8.69
N VAL A 170 -15.62 -13.77 8.08
CA VAL A 170 -14.97 -13.01 7.00
C VAL A 170 -14.76 -11.59 7.47
N VAL A 171 -13.50 -11.17 7.55
CA VAL A 171 -13.11 -9.81 7.92
C VAL A 171 -12.74 -9.04 6.66
N LEU A 172 -13.44 -7.93 6.40
CA LEU A 172 -13.13 -6.94 5.36
C LEU A 172 -12.35 -5.80 6.01
N VAL A 173 -11.05 -5.69 5.72
CA VAL A 173 -10.27 -4.52 6.13
C VAL A 173 -10.49 -3.40 5.10
N PHE A 174 -11.15 -2.34 5.53
CA PHE A 174 -11.59 -1.24 4.67
C PHE A 174 -10.66 -0.02 4.76
N VAL A 175 -10.33 0.59 3.62
CA VAL A 175 -9.47 1.79 3.52
C VAL A 175 -10.22 2.89 2.78
N GLU A 176 -9.83 4.16 2.95
CA GLU A 176 -10.41 5.26 2.15
C GLU A 176 -10.34 5.01 0.63
N ASN A 177 -9.27 4.37 0.15
CA ASN A 177 -9.09 4.03 -1.26
C ASN A 177 -10.13 3.03 -1.78
N ASP A 178 -10.87 2.32 -0.93
CA ASP A 178 -11.99 1.49 -1.37
C ASP A 178 -13.14 2.34 -1.94
N PHE A 179 -13.26 3.62 -1.56
CA PHE A 179 -14.16 4.53 -2.26
C PHE A 179 -13.62 4.91 -3.63
N ASP A 180 -12.29 5.09 -3.74
CA ASP A 180 -11.62 5.46 -4.98
C ASP A 180 -11.68 4.31 -5.98
N ASN A 181 -12.45 4.52 -7.04
CA ASN A 181 -12.60 3.54 -8.12
C ASN A 181 -11.22 3.27 -8.78
N PHE A 182 -10.57 2.14 -8.42
CA PHE A 182 -9.31 1.56 -8.96
C PHE A 182 -8.33 2.58 -9.54
N ASN A 183 -7.19 2.73 -8.86
CA ASN A 183 -6.06 3.54 -9.31
C ASN A 183 -5.75 3.35 -10.80
N ARG A 184 -6.20 4.32 -11.62
CA ARG A 184 -5.79 4.50 -13.02
C ARG A 184 -4.25 4.50 -13.16
N GLU A 185 -3.57 4.82 -12.07
CA GLU A 185 -2.18 5.18 -11.97
C GLU A 185 -1.23 4.03 -11.61
N ALA A 186 -1.74 2.86 -11.17
CA ALA A 186 -0.90 1.68 -10.98
C ALA A 186 -0.49 1.01 -12.32
N PHE A 187 -1.16 1.38 -13.41
CA PHE A 187 -1.01 0.74 -14.72
C PHE A 187 -1.05 1.81 -15.83
N PRO A 188 0.10 2.39 -16.25
CA PRO A 188 0.14 3.22 -17.44
C PRO A 188 -0.30 2.36 -18.64
N LEU A 189 -1.41 2.75 -19.27
CA LEU A 189 -2.09 1.92 -20.25
C LEU A 189 -1.39 1.95 -21.60
N ALA A 190 -1.05 0.77 -22.11
CA ALA A 190 -0.80 0.59 -23.54
C ALA A 190 -2.10 0.75 -24.33
N GLY A 191 -1.99 1.10 -25.62
CA GLY A 191 -3.13 1.29 -26.52
C GLY A 191 -4.09 0.10 -26.55
N THR A 192 -5.38 0.38 -26.72
CA THR A 192 -6.46 -0.60 -26.74
C THR A 192 -6.34 -1.60 -27.89
N ILE A 193 -6.42 -2.91 -27.58
CA ILE A 193 -6.51 -3.98 -28.59
C ILE A 193 -7.99 -4.28 -28.87
N ASP A 194 -8.56 -3.70 -29.92
CA ASP A 194 -9.88 -4.12 -30.39
C ASP A 194 -9.80 -5.45 -31.14
N ARG A 195 -10.71 -6.37 -30.80
CA ARG A 195 -10.74 -7.74 -31.35
C ARG A 195 -11.97 -7.94 -32.24
N PRO A 196 -11.84 -8.71 -33.35
CA PRO A 196 -12.96 -8.99 -34.24
C PRO A 196 -14.15 -9.64 -33.53
N ALA A 197 -15.38 -9.32 -33.97
CA ALA A 197 -16.62 -9.84 -33.36
C ALA A 197 -16.71 -11.38 -33.35
N LEU A 198 -16.19 -12.04 -34.39
CA LEU A 198 -16.13 -13.50 -34.46
C LEU A 198 -15.26 -14.10 -33.34
N VAL A 199 -14.12 -13.48 -33.04
CA VAL A 199 -13.21 -13.93 -31.96
C VAL A 199 -13.90 -13.77 -30.61
N LYS A 200 -14.58 -12.64 -30.38
CA LYS A 200 -15.44 -12.39 -29.20
C LYS A 200 -16.60 -13.40 -29.10
N ALA A 201 -17.13 -13.89 -30.22
CA ALA A 201 -18.20 -14.89 -30.23
C ALA A 201 -17.69 -16.31 -29.94
N LEU A 202 -16.57 -16.71 -30.56
CA LEU A 202 -15.97 -18.03 -30.41
C LEU A 202 -15.49 -18.29 -28.99
N PHE A 203 -14.83 -17.34 -28.35
CA PHE A 203 -14.36 -17.54 -26.98
C PHE A 203 -15.52 -17.58 -25.96
N ARG A 204 -16.69 -17.01 -26.27
CA ARG A 204 -17.90 -17.05 -25.41
C ARG A 204 -18.52 -18.44 -25.46
N ARG A 205 -18.52 -19.04 -26.66
CA ARG A 205 -19.31 -20.24 -26.96
C ARG A 205 -18.49 -21.54 -26.99
N SER A 206 -17.17 -21.47 -27.17
CA SER A 206 -16.27 -22.63 -27.16
C SER A 206 -15.28 -22.58 -26.01
N HIS A 207 -15.27 -23.64 -25.21
CA HIS A 207 -14.35 -23.87 -24.10
C HIS A 207 -12.93 -24.19 -24.60
N LEU A 208 -12.82 -24.95 -25.69
CA LEU A 208 -11.55 -25.30 -26.32
C LEU A 208 -10.86 -24.07 -26.92
N PHE A 209 -11.59 -23.25 -27.67
CA PHE A 209 -11.06 -22.01 -28.26
C PHE A 209 -10.59 -21.04 -27.17
N ARG A 210 -11.33 -20.95 -26.07
CA ARG A 210 -10.98 -20.16 -24.89
C ARG A 210 -9.67 -20.65 -24.26
N LEU A 211 -9.55 -21.95 -24.01
CA LEU A 211 -8.35 -22.57 -23.45
C LEU A 211 -7.12 -22.37 -24.33
N ALA A 212 -7.26 -22.55 -25.65
CA ALA A 212 -6.19 -22.33 -26.61
C ALA A 212 -5.77 -20.86 -26.67
N SER A 213 -6.73 -19.94 -26.70
CA SER A 213 -6.47 -18.49 -26.74
C SER A 213 -5.70 -18.01 -25.51
N ILE A 214 -6.05 -18.50 -24.32
CA ILE A 214 -5.35 -18.17 -23.07
C ILE A 214 -3.96 -18.81 -23.04
N ARG A 215 -3.85 -20.10 -23.39
CA ARG A 215 -2.60 -20.86 -23.27
C ARG A 215 -1.54 -20.42 -24.27
N LEU A 216 -1.95 -19.97 -25.45
CA LEU A 216 -1.06 -19.58 -26.54
C LEU A 216 -1.05 -18.06 -26.78
N ASN A 217 -1.76 -17.28 -25.96
CA ASN A 217 -1.94 -15.84 -26.10
C ASN A 217 -2.40 -15.41 -27.52
N LEU A 218 -3.29 -16.17 -28.13
CA LEU A 218 -3.83 -15.83 -29.46
C LEU A 218 -4.61 -14.52 -29.38
N PHE A 219 -4.57 -13.70 -30.44
CA PHE A 219 -5.30 -12.42 -30.50
C PHE A 219 -4.99 -11.46 -29.35
N GLY A 220 -3.80 -11.59 -28.75
CA GLY A 220 -3.37 -10.76 -27.63
C GLY A 220 -4.28 -10.86 -26.42
N PHE A 221 -4.97 -11.97 -26.16
CA PHE A 221 -5.84 -12.13 -24.97
C PHE A 221 -5.09 -12.03 -23.62
N GLY A 222 -3.76 -12.06 -23.65
CA GLY A 222 -2.86 -11.75 -22.53
C GLY A 222 -2.41 -10.28 -22.46
N ALA A 223 -2.83 -9.42 -23.39
CA ALA A 223 -2.62 -7.97 -23.36
C ALA A 223 -3.98 -7.26 -23.23
N GLU A 224 -4.06 -6.31 -22.29
CA GLU A 224 -5.35 -5.74 -21.85
C GLU A 224 -5.86 -4.60 -22.73
N ALA A 225 -7.19 -4.45 -22.73
CA ALA A 225 -7.89 -3.24 -23.13
C ALA A 225 -8.28 -2.47 -21.85
N ASP A 226 -8.34 -1.14 -21.96
CA ASP A 226 -8.65 -0.14 -20.93
C ASP A 226 -9.30 -0.65 -19.61
N PRO A 227 -8.52 -0.96 -18.56
CA PRO A 227 -9.01 -1.42 -17.25
C PRO A 227 -9.83 -0.36 -16.52
N VAL A 228 -9.83 0.90 -16.97
CA VAL A 228 -10.63 1.99 -16.38
C VAL A 228 -12.10 1.82 -16.73
N ARG A 229 -12.39 1.45 -17.98
CA ARG A 229 -13.75 1.16 -18.43
C ARG A 229 -14.28 -0.12 -17.78
N TRP A 230 -13.42 -1.12 -17.60
CA TRP A 230 -13.74 -2.33 -16.84
C TRP A 230 -14.08 -2.01 -15.39
N ASN A 231 -13.29 -1.16 -14.73
CA ASN A 231 -13.54 -0.79 -13.36
C ASN A 231 -14.84 0.01 -13.21
N GLN A 232 -15.14 0.95 -14.11
CA GLN A 232 -16.42 1.65 -14.14
C GLN A 232 -17.62 0.67 -14.23
N ASP A 233 -17.52 -0.39 -15.04
CA ASP A 233 -18.57 -1.39 -15.21
C ASP A 233 -18.64 -2.40 -14.03
N ALA A 234 -17.49 -2.76 -13.44
CA ALA A 234 -17.37 -3.69 -12.31
C ALA A 234 -17.76 -3.06 -10.97
N ILE A 235 -17.78 -1.74 -10.86
CA ILE A 235 -18.11 -0.98 -9.63
C ILE A 235 -19.60 -0.62 -9.58
N GLY A 236 -20.28 -0.58 -10.73
CA GLY A 236 -21.63 -0.06 -10.85
C GLY A 236 -21.74 1.37 -10.29
N ASP A 237 -22.90 1.75 -9.74
CA ASP A 237 -23.08 3.10 -9.17
C ASP A 237 -22.19 3.41 -7.95
N ASN A 238 -21.73 2.38 -7.20
CA ASN A 238 -20.84 2.49 -6.04
C ASN A 238 -20.31 1.09 -5.62
N ASN A 239 -18.98 0.89 -5.61
CA ASN A 239 -18.40 -0.42 -5.30
C ASN A 239 -18.62 -0.85 -3.85
N VAL A 240 -18.48 0.06 -2.89
CA VAL A 240 -18.55 -0.23 -1.45
C VAL A 240 -19.95 -0.69 -1.06
N ALA A 241 -20.98 0.07 -1.45
CA ALA A 241 -22.37 -0.27 -1.15
C ALA A 241 -22.79 -1.61 -1.77
N GLN A 242 -22.37 -1.89 -3.01
CA GLN A 242 -22.68 -3.15 -3.68
C GLN A 242 -21.91 -4.32 -3.08
N GLY A 243 -20.63 -4.13 -2.77
CA GLY A 243 -19.77 -5.12 -2.12
C GLY A 243 -20.33 -5.53 -0.76
N LEU A 244 -20.67 -4.57 0.10
CA LEU A 244 -21.26 -4.84 1.42
C LEU A 244 -22.60 -5.56 1.32
N ARG A 245 -23.49 -5.12 0.42
CA ARG A 245 -24.76 -5.81 0.16
C ARG A 245 -24.53 -7.27 -0.24
N ARG A 246 -23.58 -7.50 -1.15
CA ARG A 246 -23.26 -8.84 -1.65
C ARG A 246 -22.64 -9.70 -0.54
N CYS A 247 -21.74 -9.14 0.26
CA CYS A 247 -21.12 -9.83 1.39
C CYS A 247 -22.17 -10.35 2.37
N ARG A 248 -23.15 -9.52 2.76
CA ARG A 248 -24.28 -9.95 3.61
C ARG A 248 -25.08 -11.10 3.00
N GLN A 249 -25.41 -11.03 1.71
CA GLN A 249 -26.14 -12.10 1.02
C GLN A 249 -25.37 -13.44 1.02
N LEU A 250 -24.04 -13.37 0.89
CA LEU A 250 -23.18 -14.55 0.98
C LEU A 250 -23.11 -15.08 2.41
N ALA A 251 -23.03 -14.19 3.41
CA ALA A 251 -23.06 -14.55 4.83
C ALA A 251 -24.35 -15.31 5.17
N ASP A 252 -25.51 -14.81 4.75
CA ASP A 252 -26.81 -15.48 4.98
C ASP A 252 -26.87 -16.87 4.35
N ARG A 253 -26.30 -17.01 3.14
CA ARG A 253 -26.34 -18.26 2.37
C ARG A 253 -25.34 -19.30 2.87
N HIS A 254 -24.20 -18.86 3.36
CA HIS A 254 -23.07 -19.73 3.69
C HIS A 254 -22.77 -19.81 5.19
N GLY A 255 -23.49 -19.08 6.03
CA GLY A 255 -23.44 -19.22 7.49
C GLY A 255 -22.22 -18.59 8.17
N PHE A 256 -21.46 -17.73 7.49
CA PHE A 256 -20.32 -17.03 8.10
C PHE A 256 -20.73 -15.66 8.67
N GLN A 257 -19.96 -15.15 9.63
CA GLN A 257 -20.13 -13.82 10.19
C GLN A 257 -19.26 -12.79 9.43
N PRO A 258 -19.84 -11.77 8.78
CA PRO A 258 -19.06 -10.68 8.19
C PRO A 258 -18.65 -9.68 9.28
N LEU A 259 -17.45 -9.11 9.17
CA LEU A 259 -16.96 -8.02 10.01
C LEU A 259 -16.24 -6.99 9.13
N LEU A 260 -16.54 -5.70 9.32
CA LEU A 260 -15.84 -4.60 8.67
C LEU A 260 -14.84 -3.95 9.63
N ALA A 261 -13.55 -4.03 9.35
CA ALA A 261 -12.49 -3.39 10.12
C ALA A 261 -11.97 -2.16 9.38
N ILE A 262 -12.17 -0.96 9.93
CA ILE A 262 -11.89 0.30 9.25
C ILE A 262 -10.48 0.76 9.59
N TRP A 263 -9.64 0.84 8.56
CA TRP A 263 -8.26 1.30 8.62
C TRP A 263 -8.17 2.83 8.62
N PRO A 264 -7.41 3.46 9.55
CA PRO A 264 -7.30 4.90 9.63
C PRO A 264 -6.20 5.47 8.73
N ARG A 265 -6.14 6.81 8.65
CA ARG A 265 -4.95 7.53 8.19
C ARG A 265 -4.02 7.84 9.34
N PHE A 266 -2.73 7.75 9.07
CA PHE A 266 -1.65 8.12 9.97
C PHE A 266 -1.02 9.43 9.50
N LEU A 267 -1.45 10.54 10.09
CA LEU A 267 -0.86 11.84 9.87
C LEU A 267 0.34 12.04 10.82
N ASP A 268 1.08 13.12 10.60
CA ASP A 268 2.30 13.38 11.39
C ASP A 268 1.99 13.64 12.87
N ASP A 269 0.84 14.26 13.13
CA ASP A 269 0.42 14.73 14.43
C ASP A 269 -0.73 13.91 15.03
N ARG A 270 -1.41 13.09 14.23
CA ARG A 270 -2.62 12.36 14.66
C ARG A 270 -2.93 11.12 13.83
N ILE A 271 -3.70 10.23 14.44
CA ILE A 271 -4.40 9.14 13.75
C ILE A 271 -5.82 9.65 13.44
N ALA A 272 -6.24 9.56 12.19
CA ALA A 272 -7.49 10.15 11.71
C ALA A 272 -8.36 9.12 10.98
N ASP A 273 -9.62 9.02 11.39
CA ASP A 273 -10.65 8.47 10.51
C ASP A 273 -11.01 9.51 9.44
N VAL A 274 -11.47 9.03 8.28
CA VAL A 274 -11.78 9.85 7.10
C VAL A 274 -13.09 9.39 6.45
N CYS A 275 -13.60 10.16 5.48
CA CYS A 275 -14.85 9.86 4.78
C CYS A 275 -16.10 9.91 5.70
N PHE A 276 -16.29 11.03 6.41
CA PHE A 276 -17.46 11.28 7.25
C PHE A 276 -18.71 11.65 6.44
N MET A 277 -19.90 11.45 7.03
CA MET A 277 -21.17 11.91 6.45
C MET A 277 -21.21 13.46 6.30
N PRO A 278 -21.75 14.01 5.18
CA PRO A 278 -21.73 15.45 4.87
C PRO A 278 -22.40 16.38 5.90
N GLN A 279 -23.47 15.95 6.57
CA GLN A 279 -24.15 16.76 7.58
C GLN A 279 -23.31 17.11 8.82
N ASN A 280 -22.11 16.54 8.93
CA ASN A 280 -21.15 16.83 10.00
C ASN A 280 -20.07 17.86 9.60
N SER A 281 -20.04 18.37 8.35
CA SER A 281 -18.96 19.26 7.87
C SER A 281 -19.32 20.75 7.77
N GLU A 282 -20.58 21.17 7.89
CA GLU A 282 -21.01 22.55 7.62
C GLU A 282 -21.02 23.52 8.81
N GLN A 283 -20.68 23.09 10.04
CA GLN A 283 -20.69 23.98 11.21
C GLN A 283 -19.28 24.13 11.77
N GLY A 284 -18.66 25.28 11.49
CA GLY A 284 -17.23 25.59 11.67
C GLY A 284 -16.59 25.41 13.06
N PRO A 285 -15.34 25.89 13.25
CA PRO A 285 -14.39 25.42 14.26
C PRO A 285 -14.75 25.65 15.75
N HIS A 286 -15.87 26.30 16.07
CA HIS A 286 -16.28 26.58 17.46
C HIS A 286 -17.18 25.51 18.12
N PHE A 287 -17.60 24.47 17.39
CA PHE A 287 -18.44 23.39 17.95
C PHE A 287 -17.64 22.24 18.63
N ALA A 288 -16.32 22.41 18.83
CA ALA A 288 -15.39 21.32 19.13
C ALA A 288 -15.36 20.80 20.59
N LYS A 289 -16.05 21.41 21.56
CA LYS A 289 -15.81 21.07 22.98
C LYS A 289 -16.55 19.83 23.52
N ASN A 290 -17.56 19.28 22.84
CA ASN A 290 -18.39 18.21 23.46
C ASN A 290 -18.81 17.02 22.57
N ARG A 291 -18.16 16.74 21.43
CA ARG A 291 -18.60 15.65 20.53
C ARG A 291 -17.48 14.86 19.84
N LYS A 292 -16.68 14.13 20.62
CA LYS A 292 -16.11 12.85 20.10
C LYS A 292 -17.23 11.80 19.81
N MET A 293 -18.48 12.08 20.20
CA MET A 293 -19.65 11.20 20.10
C MET A 293 -20.54 11.32 18.84
N ALA A 294 -20.32 12.24 17.87
CA ALA A 294 -21.33 12.52 16.84
C ALA A 294 -20.96 12.31 15.35
N ALA A 295 -19.68 12.14 14.99
CA ALA A 295 -19.30 12.00 13.57
C ALA A 295 -19.21 10.52 13.14
N GLN A 296 -20.08 10.11 12.21
CA GLN A 296 -20.16 8.75 11.65
C GLN A 296 -19.51 8.70 10.26
N LEU A 297 -18.81 7.61 9.96
CA LEU A 297 -18.20 7.37 8.65
C LEU A 297 -19.25 6.89 7.65
N VAL A 298 -19.09 7.27 6.38
CA VAL A 298 -19.96 6.80 5.29
C VAL A 298 -19.98 5.27 5.26
N VAL A 299 -18.83 4.61 5.40
CA VAL A 299 -18.74 3.15 5.36
C VAL A 299 -19.43 2.46 6.54
N GLU A 300 -19.39 3.05 7.74
CA GLU A 300 -20.12 2.52 8.91
C GLU A 300 -21.63 2.57 8.68
N HIS A 301 -22.12 3.66 8.07
CA HIS A 301 -23.52 3.77 7.71
C HIS A 301 -23.90 2.70 6.69
N LEU A 302 -23.10 2.54 5.63
CA LEU A 302 -23.32 1.54 4.59
C LEU A 302 -23.31 0.10 5.14
N ALA A 303 -22.40 -0.20 6.08
CA ALA A 303 -22.32 -1.50 6.73
C ALA A 303 -23.57 -1.79 7.60
N ALA A 304 -24.05 -0.79 8.34
CA ALA A 304 -25.23 -0.91 9.18
C ALA A 304 -26.52 -1.13 8.41
N MET A 305 -26.66 -0.54 7.21
CA MET A 305 -27.77 -0.85 6.28
C MET A 305 -27.85 -2.35 5.96
N HIS A 306 -26.73 -3.06 6.03
CA HIS A 306 -26.60 -4.47 5.70
C HIS A 306 -26.32 -5.36 6.91
N GLU A 307 -26.51 -4.87 8.14
CA GLU A 307 -26.30 -5.66 9.38
C GLU A 307 -24.89 -6.27 9.45
N ILE A 308 -23.91 -5.55 8.90
CA ILE A 308 -22.50 -5.91 9.00
C ILE A 308 -21.92 -5.12 10.17
N PRO A 309 -21.44 -5.78 11.25
CA PRO A 309 -20.76 -5.10 12.33
C PRO A 309 -19.50 -4.41 11.81
N SER A 310 -19.25 -3.19 12.27
CA SER A 310 -18.07 -2.40 11.92
C SER A 310 -17.30 -1.94 13.15
N VAL A 311 -15.99 -1.85 13.02
CA VAL A 311 -15.06 -1.40 14.06
C VAL A 311 -14.02 -0.48 13.47
N ARG A 312 -13.65 0.58 14.20
CA ARG A 312 -12.57 1.48 13.80
C ARG A 312 -11.26 1.06 14.45
N LEU A 313 -10.23 0.78 13.66
CA LEU A 313 -8.92 0.44 14.19
C LEU A 313 -8.19 1.66 14.77
N SER A 314 -8.59 2.89 14.39
CA SER A 314 -8.05 4.14 14.94
C SER A 314 -8.03 4.20 16.47
N GLU A 315 -9.06 3.67 17.13
CA GLU A 315 -9.14 3.66 18.58
C GLU A 315 -8.05 2.80 19.22
N PHE A 316 -7.72 1.66 18.61
CA PHE A 316 -6.66 0.76 19.09
C PHE A 316 -5.29 1.39 18.88
N PHE A 317 -5.04 1.97 17.71
CA PHE A 317 -3.81 2.71 17.43
C PHE A 317 -3.65 3.92 18.37
N ALA A 318 -4.72 4.65 18.66
CA ALA A 318 -4.67 5.81 19.55
C ALA A 318 -4.35 5.42 21.00
N ARG A 319 -4.92 4.32 21.51
CA ARG A 319 -4.58 3.77 22.83
C ARG A 319 -3.12 3.34 22.88
N HIS A 320 -2.67 2.57 21.89
CA HIS A 320 -1.28 2.13 21.81
C HIS A 320 -0.30 3.32 21.74
N GLN A 321 -0.62 4.36 20.97
CA GLN A 321 0.18 5.59 20.92
C GLN A 321 0.27 6.26 22.29
N ALA A 322 -0.86 6.42 22.98
CA ALA A 322 -0.92 7.05 24.30
C ALA A 322 -0.13 6.28 25.38
N GLU A 323 -0.11 4.95 25.30
CA GLU A 323 0.62 4.09 26.25
C GLU A 323 2.14 4.07 26.01
N SER A 324 2.58 4.36 24.78
CA SER A 324 3.97 4.13 24.38
C SER A 324 5.01 5.14 24.89
N ALA A 325 4.62 6.19 25.63
CA ALA A 325 5.46 7.32 26.09
C ALA A 325 6.34 7.99 25.00
N SER A 326 6.12 7.62 23.73
CA SER A 326 6.98 7.92 22.60
C SER A 326 6.33 9.03 21.78
N ALA A 327 7.05 10.14 21.59
CA ALA A 327 6.63 11.24 20.72
C ALA A 327 6.77 10.89 19.23
N VAL A 328 7.01 9.61 18.87
CA VAL A 328 7.22 9.20 17.49
C VAL A 328 5.95 9.43 16.68
N ASN A 329 6.14 10.16 15.59
CA ASN A 329 5.16 10.47 14.55
C ASN A 329 4.36 9.22 14.11
N PRO A 330 3.00 9.22 14.21
CA PRO A 330 2.17 8.09 13.83
C PRO A 330 2.34 7.64 12.37
N ARG A 331 2.54 8.57 11.44
CA ARG A 331 2.81 8.27 10.03
C ARG A 331 4.04 7.39 9.89
N LEU A 332 5.14 7.74 10.55
CA LEU A 332 6.38 6.97 10.45
C LEU A 332 6.32 5.66 11.25
N ARG A 333 5.52 5.63 12.30
CA ARG A 333 5.41 4.47 13.17
C ARG A 333 4.53 3.38 12.61
N TYR A 334 3.31 3.72 12.22
CA TYR A 334 2.27 2.75 11.87
C TYR A 334 2.05 2.63 10.36
N SER A 335 2.60 3.54 9.55
CA SER A 335 2.58 3.46 8.09
C SER A 335 3.99 3.41 7.51
N CYS A 336 4.13 3.10 6.22
CA CYS A 336 5.40 3.16 5.48
C CYS A 336 5.80 4.61 5.13
N GLY A 337 5.29 5.61 5.87
CA GLY A 337 5.50 7.04 5.62
C GLY A 337 4.49 7.68 4.67
N ASP A 338 3.48 6.96 4.18
CA ASP A 338 2.51 7.48 3.20
C ASP A 338 1.07 7.59 3.72
N GLU A 339 0.92 7.56 5.05
CA GLU A 339 -0.32 7.73 5.81
C GLU A 339 -1.30 6.56 5.76
N LEU A 340 -1.17 5.65 4.80
CA LEU A 340 -2.16 4.59 4.57
C LEU A 340 -1.57 3.21 4.72
N HIS A 341 -0.48 2.90 4.03
CA HIS A 341 0.02 1.52 3.98
C HIS A 341 0.78 1.21 5.27
N PRO A 342 0.42 0.17 6.05
CA PRO A 342 1.08 -0.09 7.32
C PRO A 342 2.57 -0.42 7.23
N SER A 343 3.24 -0.06 8.32
CA SER A 343 4.55 -0.59 8.69
C SER A 343 4.39 -2.01 9.31
N PRO A 344 5.49 -2.75 9.55
CA PRO A 344 5.43 -3.99 10.32
C PRO A 344 4.79 -3.83 11.70
N GLU A 345 5.05 -2.70 12.38
CA GLU A 345 4.40 -2.40 13.67
C GLU A 345 2.90 -2.13 13.49
N GLY A 346 2.52 -1.40 12.43
CA GLY A 346 1.13 -1.18 12.06
C GLY A 346 0.34 -2.48 11.88
N CYS A 347 0.91 -3.45 11.16
CA CYS A 347 0.31 -4.77 10.97
C CYS A 347 0.15 -5.55 12.28
N ARG A 348 1.16 -5.52 13.16
CA ARG A 348 1.10 -6.18 14.48
C ARG A 348 -0.03 -5.62 15.34
N ILE A 349 -0.13 -4.30 15.45
CA ILE A 349 -1.19 -3.65 16.25
C ILE A 349 -2.58 -3.94 15.68
N ALA A 350 -2.72 -3.94 14.36
CA ALA A 350 -3.98 -4.31 13.73
C ALA A 350 -4.37 -5.77 14.01
N ALA A 351 -3.41 -6.70 13.96
CA ALA A 351 -3.64 -8.10 14.31
C ALA A 351 -4.05 -8.27 15.78
N GLU A 352 -3.40 -7.58 16.71
CA GLU A 352 -3.76 -7.58 18.13
C GLU A 352 -5.17 -7.06 18.37
N ALA A 353 -5.53 -5.95 17.70
CA ALA A 353 -6.88 -5.40 17.73
C ALA A 353 -7.90 -6.43 17.19
N LEU A 354 -7.64 -7.01 16.02
CA LEU A 354 -8.52 -8.00 15.41
C LEU A 354 -8.70 -9.23 16.29
N LYS A 355 -7.66 -9.72 16.99
CA LYS A 355 -7.81 -10.82 17.94
C LYS A 355 -8.80 -10.49 19.06
N GLN A 356 -8.71 -9.29 19.64
CA GLN A 356 -9.64 -8.84 20.68
C GLN A 356 -11.07 -8.76 20.13
N ILE A 357 -11.25 -8.12 18.97
CA ILE A 357 -12.56 -7.95 18.31
C ILE A 357 -13.20 -9.31 17.97
N LEU A 358 -12.41 -10.24 17.42
CA LEU A 358 -12.89 -11.56 17.02
C LEU A 358 -13.27 -12.44 18.22
N ALA A 359 -12.67 -12.21 19.39
CA ALA A 359 -13.05 -12.86 20.63
C ALA A 359 -14.39 -12.33 21.15
N ASP A 360 -14.59 -11.01 21.12
CA ASP A 360 -15.87 -10.39 21.49
C ASP A 360 -17.00 -10.81 20.55
N LEU A 361 -16.74 -10.86 19.24
CA LEU A 361 -17.70 -11.33 18.23
C LEU A 361 -18.17 -12.77 18.50
N ASN A 362 -17.24 -13.65 18.89
CA ASN A 362 -17.55 -15.06 19.22
C ASN A 362 -18.53 -15.21 20.37
N VAL A 363 -18.44 -14.36 21.39
CA VAL A 363 -19.32 -14.41 22.57
C VAL A 363 -20.57 -13.53 22.41
N GLY A 364 -20.88 -13.11 21.18
CA GLY A 364 -22.08 -12.33 20.85
C GLY A 364 -22.05 -10.90 21.38
N ARG A 365 -20.89 -10.38 21.82
CA ARG A 365 -20.75 -8.96 22.12
C ARG A 365 -20.72 -8.22 20.78
N ALA A 366 -21.71 -7.35 20.56
CA ALA A 366 -21.75 -6.51 19.38
C ALA A 366 -20.44 -5.69 19.32
N PRO A 367 -19.60 -5.86 18.30
CA PRO A 367 -18.38 -5.06 18.16
C PRO A 367 -18.67 -3.60 17.81
N SER A 368 -19.95 -3.22 17.65
CA SER A 368 -20.32 -1.94 17.05
C SER A 368 -19.98 -0.78 17.99
N ALA A 369 -19.20 0.16 17.46
CA ALA A 369 -19.27 1.52 17.93
C ALA A 369 -20.60 2.11 17.42
N ARG A 370 -21.60 2.16 18.31
CA ARG A 370 -22.88 2.90 18.19
C ARG A 370 -24.01 2.18 17.42
N GLN A 371 -25.22 2.31 17.96
CA GLN A 371 -26.46 1.96 17.26
C GLN A 371 -26.75 3.07 16.24
N ILE A 372 -26.96 2.69 14.98
CA ILE A 372 -27.28 3.63 13.90
C ILE A 372 -28.79 3.56 13.68
N PRO A 373 -29.55 4.65 13.92
CA PRO A 373 -30.98 4.66 13.66
C PRO A 373 -31.23 4.45 12.17
N ARG A 374 -32.02 3.43 11.81
CA ARG A 374 -32.45 3.19 10.43
C ARG A 374 -33.47 4.25 10.02
N SER A 375 -33.16 5.09 9.05
CA SER A 375 -34.15 5.93 8.36
C SER A 375 -33.97 5.78 6.85
N ALA A 376 -35.05 5.66 6.08
CA ALA A 376 -34.95 5.51 4.62
C ALA A 376 -34.31 6.73 3.92
N GLN A 377 -34.31 7.90 4.57
CA GLN A 377 -33.61 9.10 4.10
C GLN A 377 -32.09 9.02 4.30
N SER A 378 -31.60 8.30 5.32
CA SER A 378 -30.15 8.18 5.60
C SER A 378 -29.44 7.21 4.66
N ASP A 379 -30.15 6.22 4.10
CA ASP A 379 -29.58 5.25 3.17
C ASP A 379 -29.22 5.87 1.80
N ALA A 380 -30.10 6.72 1.26
CA ALA A 380 -29.87 7.42 -0.01
C ALA A 380 -28.74 8.44 0.11
N GLU A 381 -28.65 9.12 1.26
CA GLU A 381 -27.58 10.08 1.56
C GLU A 381 -26.22 9.39 1.69
N ALA A 382 -26.13 8.25 2.39
CA ALA A 382 -24.88 7.51 2.52
C ALA A 382 -24.39 6.98 1.17
N VAL A 383 -25.30 6.47 0.33
CA VAL A 383 -24.96 6.05 -1.05
C VAL A 383 -24.52 7.23 -1.91
N ALA A 384 -25.17 8.39 -1.78
CA ALA A 384 -24.78 9.60 -2.50
C ALA A 384 -23.41 10.13 -2.03
N ALA A 385 -23.15 10.14 -0.72
CA ALA A 385 -21.85 10.50 -0.15
C ALA A 385 -20.76 9.54 -0.61
N ALA A 386 -21.03 8.24 -0.61
CA ALA A 386 -20.11 7.22 -1.12
C ALA A 386 -19.83 7.41 -2.62
N LYS A 387 -20.84 7.76 -3.42
CA LYS A 387 -20.68 8.05 -4.85
C LYS A 387 -19.87 9.32 -5.07
N ALA A 388 -20.07 10.36 -4.26
CA ALA A 388 -19.28 11.58 -4.31
C ALA A 388 -17.81 11.30 -3.97
N LEU A 389 -17.54 10.50 -2.91
CA LEU A 389 -16.20 10.06 -2.56
C LEU A 389 -15.54 9.28 -3.70
N GLY A 390 -16.21 8.32 -4.32
CA GLY A 390 -15.65 7.60 -5.48
C GLY A 390 -15.52 8.42 -6.76
N GLN A 391 -16.04 9.65 -6.78
CA GLN A 391 -15.92 10.60 -7.88
C GLN A 391 -14.91 11.72 -7.59
N THR A 392 -14.42 11.85 -6.36
CA THR A 392 -13.29 12.74 -6.10
C THR A 392 -12.09 12.23 -6.90
N GLN A 393 -11.35 13.14 -7.53
CA GLN A 393 -10.16 12.75 -8.28
C GLN A 393 -9.23 11.96 -7.34
N PRO A 394 -8.58 10.88 -7.83
CA PRO A 394 -7.52 10.22 -7.09
C PRO A 394 -6.56 11.27 -6.52
N ASN A 395 -5.96 10.99 -5.37
CA ASN A 395 -4.91 11.85 -4.84
C ASN A 395 -3.65 11.75 -5.70
N TYR A 396 -3.70 12.30 -6.93
CA TYR A 396 -2.65 12.35 -7.92
C TYR A 396 -1.38 12.97 -7.33
N ALA A 397 -1.54 13.87 -6.36
CA ALA A 397 -0.42 14.44 -5.62
C ALA A 397 0.38 13.36 -4.87
N ARG A 398 -0.30 12.50 -4.11
CA ARG A 398 0.34 11.39 -3.42
C ARG A 398 1.01 10.42 -4.39
N VAL A 399 0.36 10.11 -5.51
CA VAL A 399 0.86 9.12 -6.46
C VAL A 399 2.07 9.62 -7.24
N HIS A 400 1.98 10.82 -7.82
CA HIS A 400 3.12 11.42 -8.48
C HIS A 400 4.28 11.69 -7.50
N ASN A 401 3.99 12.03 -6.23
CA ASN A 401 5.02 12.12 -5.21
C ASN A 401 5.72 10.77 -5.00
N ARG A 402 4.96 9.67 -4.89
CA ARG A 402 5.56 8.32 -4.76
C ARG A 402 6.38 7.93 -5.99
N MET A 403 5.86 8.13 -7.19
CA MET A 403 6.58 7.84 -8.43
C MET A 403 7.91 8.61 -8.47
N GLY A 404 7.89 9.88 -8.07
CA GLY A 404 9.10 10.68 -7.92
C GLY A 404 10.09 10.08 -6.91
N THR A 405 9.61 9.61 -5.75
CA THR A 405 10.46 8.97 -4.74
C THR A 405 11.08 7.67 -5.24
N GLU A 406 10.36 6.83 -5.97
CA GLU A 406 10.91 5.59 -6.54
C GLU A 406 11.92 5.88 -7.66
N LEU A 407 11.66 6.88 -8.51
CA LEU A 407 12.63 7.33 -9.51
C LEU A 407 13.90 7.88 -8.87
N LEU A 408 13.79 8.61 -7.75
CA LEU A 408 14.95 9.05 -6.98
C LEU A 408 15.78 7.88 -6.44
N LYS A 409 15.14 6.83 -5.93
CA LYS A 409 15.82 5.62 -5.46
C LYS A 409 16.51 4.88 -6.60
N ALA A 410 15.88 4.86 -7.78
CA ALA A 410 16.44 4.28 -9.00
C ALA A 410 17.54 5.14 -9.67
N GLY A 411 17.96 6.24 -9.05
CA GLY A 411 19.02 7.10 -9.58
C GLY A 411 18.59 7.98 -10.76
N LYS A 412 17.28 8.26 -10.92
CA LYS A 412 16.69 9.03 -12.01
C LYS A 412 16.12 10.37 -11.54
N PRO A 413 16.95 11.32 -11.06
CA PRO A 413 16.47 12.56 -10.46
C PRO A 413 15.72 13.49 -11.43
N ALA A 414 16.09 13.52 -12.72
CA ALA A 414 15.39 14.37 -13.70
C ALA A 414 13.95 13.91 -13.95
N GLU A 415 13.72 12.60 -14.05
CA GLU A 415 12.37 12.03 -14.18
C GLU A 415 11.56 12.26 -12.89
N ALA A 416 12.20 12.18 -11.73
CA ALA A 416 11.56 12.43 -10.44
C ALA A 416 11.04 13.87 -10.31
N VAL A 417 11.79 14.88 -10.82
CA VAL A 417 11.31 16.28 -10.86
C VAL A 417 9.98 16.39 -11.59
N ALA A 418 9.84 15.73 -12.75
CA ALA A 418 8.60 15.77 -13.51
C ALA A 418 7.42 15.23 -12.69
N GLN A 419 7.64 14.12 -11.99
CA GLN A 419 6.62 13.54 -11.12
C GLN A 419 6.29 14.45 -9.93
N PHE A 420 7.27 14.96 -9.19
CA PHE A 420 6.95 15.90 -8.10
C PHE A 420 6.25 17.18 -8.57
N LYS A 421 6.54 17.67 -9.78
CA LYS A 421 5.79 18.78 -10.38
C LYS A 421 4.34 18.40 -10.69
N GLN A 422 4.10 17.21 -11.25
CA GLN A 422 2.73 16.70 -11.44
C GLN A 422 2.02 16.55 -10.09
N ALA A 423 2.73 16.14 -9.04
CA ALA A 423 2.17 16.05 -7.71
C ALA A 423 1.67 17.40 -7.19
N LEU A 424 2.48 18.44 -7.37
CA LEU A 424 2.15 19.80 -6.96
C LEU A 424 1.15 20.50 -7.88
N GLN A 425 1.00 20.05 -9.13
CA GLN A 425 -0.09 20.49 -10.00
C GLN A 425 -1.44 19.93 -9.51
N ALA A 426 -1.45 18.71 -9.01
CA ALA A 426 -2.64 18.07 -8.45
C ALA A 426 -3.00 18.61 -7.06
N ASP A 427 -2.01 18.79 -6.18
CA ASP A 427 -2.18 19.41 -4.86
C ASP A 427 -1.02 20.37 -4.56
N PRO A 428 -1.22 21.68 -4.80
CA PRO A 428 -0.23 22.71 -4.47
C PRO A 428 0.05 22.85 -2.97
N THR A 429 -0.71 22.17 -2.10
CA THR A 429 -0.55 22.19 -0.64
C THR A 429 0.15 20.94 -0.10
N HIS A 430 0.59 20.03 -0.97
CA HIS A 430 1.24 18.80 -0.57
C HIS A 430 2.69 19.05 -0.09
N ALA A 431 2.85 19.37 1.20
CA ALA A 431 4.14 19.69 1.83
C ALA A 431 5.24 18.64 1.54
N GLY A 432 4.89 17.34 1.58
CA GLY A 432 5.84 16.25 1.27
C GLY A 432 6.42 16.29 -0.15
N ALA A 433 5.62 16.70 -1.15
CA ALA A 433 6.04 16.79 -2.54
C ALA A 433 6.94 18.01 -2.75
N HIS A 434 6.65 19.12 -2.07
CA HIS A 434 7.56 20.26 -2.00
C HIS A 434 8.92 19.86 -1.39
N ASN A 435 8.94 19.18 -0.24
CA ASN A 435 10.19 18.71 0.36
C ASN A 435 10.96 17.77 -0.59
N ASN A 436 10.30 16.80 -1.20
CA ASN A 436 10.96 15.86 -2.10
C ASN A 436 11.46 16.52 -3.40
N LEU A 437 10.72 17.48 -3.93
CA LEU A 437 11.18 18.31 -5.04
C LEU A 437 12.42 19.12 -4.64
N GLY A 438 12.43 19.71 -3.44
CA GLY A 438 13.60 20.41 -2.89
C GLY A 438 14.84 19.51 -2.79
N VAL A 439 14.69 18.30 -2.25
CA VAL A 439 15.79 17.30 -2.19
C VAL A 439 16.30 16.96 -3.59
N THR A 440 15.38 16.79 -4.54
CA THR A 440 15.73 16.45 -5.93
C THR A 440 16.47 17.59 -6.62
N TYR A 441 15.98 18.82 -6.44
CA TYR A 441 16.61 20.03 -6.95
C TYR A 441 18.02 20.22 -6.40
N GLU A 442 18.22 19.99 -5.10
CA GLU A 442 19.54 20.09 -4.51
C GLU A 442 20.51 19.05 -5.11
N ARG A 443 20.06 17.79 -5.30
CA ARG A 443 20.88 16.75 -5.95
C ARG A 443 21.29 17.12 -7.37
N LEU A 444 20.46 17.89 -8.07
CA LEU A 444 20.69 18.36 -9.42
C LEU A 444 21.43 19.72 -9.48
N GLY A 445 21.70 20.35 -8.33
CA GLY A 445 22.33 21.67 -8.27
C GLY A 445 21.42 22.83 -8.66
N HIS A 446 20.10 22.65 -8.59
CA HIS A 446 19.12 23.70 -8.86
C HIS A 446 18.95 24.65 -7.66
N GLU A 447 18.94 25.96 -7.92
CA GLU A 447 18.84 27.01 -6.89
C GLU A 447 17.44 27.04 -6.22
N GLU A 448 16.42 26.52 -6.90
CA GLU A 448 15.04 26.47 -6.40
C GLU A 448 14.83 25.53 -5.21
N ALA A 449 15.84 24.72 -4.84
CA ALA A 449 15.75 23.76 -3.74
C ALA A 449 15.33 24.42 -2.41
N GLN A 450 15.94 25.56 -2.07
CA GLN A 450 15.63 26.30 -0.83
C GLN A 450 14.15 26.71 -0.78
N ALA A 451 13.64 27.31 -1.85
CA ALA A 451 12.27 27.78 -1.93
C ALA A 451 11.25 26.65 -1.76
N GLN A 452 11.57 25.44 -2.21
CA GLN A 452 10.70 24.27 -2.01
C GLN A 452 10.65 23.83 -0.54
N PHE A 453 11.77 23.88 0.18
CA PHE A 453 11.76 23.58 1.62
C PHE A 453 11.00 24.64 2.42
N GLU A 454 11.21 25.93 2.12
CA GLU A 454 10.45 27.03 2.72
C GLU A 454 8.94 26.88 2.47
N LYS A 455 8.55 26.46 1.25
CA LYS A 455 7.14 26.21 0.93
C LYS A 455 6.58 25.02 1.70
N ALA A 456 7.35 23.93 1.84
CA ALA A 456 6.96 22.78 2.64
C ALA A 456 6.75 23.16 4.12
N ILE A 457 7.61 24.01 4.69
CA ILE A 457 7.49 24.54 6.05
C ILE A 457 6.28 25.48 6.19
N GLN A 458 6.04 26.35 5.20
CA GLN A 458 4.87 27.23 5.20
C GLN A 458 3.56 26.42 5.26
N LEU A 459 3.50 25.33 4.50
CA LEU A 459 2.34 24.43 4.44
C LEU A 459 2.23 23.54 5.68
N ARG A 460 3.37 23.15 6.25
CA ARG A 460 3.48 22.29 7.44
C ARG A 460 4.59 22.79 8.37
N PRO A 461 4.27 23.68 9.34
CA PRO A 461 5.25 24.31 10.23
C PRO A 461 5.95 23.37 11.24
N ASP A 462 5.50 22.12 11.31
CA ASP A 462 6.08 21.03 12.10
C ASP A 462 6.77 19.98 11.21
N PHE A 463 7.10 20.31 9.96
CA PHE A 463 7.73 19.34 9.06
C PHE A 463 9.24 19.20 9.31
N THR A 464 9.60 18.32 10.25
CA THR A 464 10.98 18.04 10.67
C THR A 464 11.97 17.91 9.52
N HIS A 465 11.67 17.11 8.50
CA HIS A 465 12.58 16.89 7.37
C HIS A 465 12.80 18.15 6.53
N ALA A 466 11.79 18.99 6.36
CA ALA A 466 11.92 20.24 5.59
C ALA A 466 12.77 21.26 6.34
N HIS A 467 12.57 21.41 7.66
CA HIS A 467 13.43 22.24 8.52
C HIS A 467 14.89 21.78 8.47
N PHE A 468 15.14 20.47 8.62
CA PHE A 468 16.49 19.90 8.56
C PHE A 468 17.15 20.12 7.20
N ASN A 469 16.42 19.89 6.10
CA ASN A 469 16.94 20.09 4.75
C ASN A 469 17.21 21.57 4.44
N LEU A 470 16.34 22.48 4.89
CA LEU A 470 16.55 23.92 4.77
C LEU A 470 17.81 24.34 5.52
N ALA A 471 17.97 23.90 6.77
CA ALA A 471 19.17 24.16 7.56
C ALA A 471 20.46 23.72 6.85
N ARG A 472 20.43 22.54 6.25
CA ARG A 472 21.59 21.98 5.53
C ARG A 472 21.95 22.81 4.30
N ILE A 473 20.98 23.30 3.54
CA ILE A 473 21.23 24.23 2.42
C ILE A 473 21.76 25.57 2.93
N LEU A 474 21.18 26.12 4.00
CA LEU A 474 21.62 27.38 4.59
C LEU A 474 23.07 27.29 5.09
N MET A 475 23.46 26.17 5.70
CA MET A 475 24.86 25.91 6.08
C MET A 475 25.80 25.92 4.87
N LYS A 476 25.40 25.28 3.76
CA LYS A 476 26.19 25.23 2.52
C LYS A 476 26.32 26.60 1.85
N THR A 477 25.29 27.43 1.93
CA THR A 477 25.26 28.77 1.30
C THR A 477 25.78 29.89 2.21
N GLY A 478 26.34 29.56 3.38
CA GLY A 478 26.97 30.53 4.28
C GLY A 478 26.02 31.26 5.23
N HIS A 479 24.75 30.85 5.31
CA HIS A 479 23.73 31.43 6.18
C HIS A 479 23.64 30.71 7.53
N GLY A 480 24.75 30.66 8.28
CA GLY A 480 24.89 29.89 9.53
C GLY A 480 23.83 30.19 10.59
N ASP A 481 23.57 31.48 10.89
CA ASP A 481 22.60 31.89 11.90
C ASP A 481 21.18 31.37 11.61
N LYS A 482 20.77 31.44 10.33
CA LYS A 482 19.47 30.92 9.90
C LYS A 482 19.42 29.41 10.00
N ALA A 483 20.51 28.72 9.64
CA ALA A 483 20.58 27.28 9.78
C ALA A 483 20.46 26.81 11.24
N VAL A 484 21.08 27.52 12.19
CA VAL A 484 20.96 27.23 13.62
C VAL A 484 19.50 27.35 14.08
N ALA A 485 18.77 28.36 13.63
CA ALA A 485 17.35 28.51 13.95
C ALA A 485 16.52 27.32 13.44
N GLU A 486 16.73 26.90 12.19
CA GLU A 486 16.03 25.76 11.59
C GLU A 486 16.40 24.42 12.27
N LEU A 487 17.66 24.24 12.69
CA LEU A 487 18.10 23.06 13.44
C LEU A 487 17.48 22.99 14.83
N ARG A 488 17.40 24.13 15.55
CA ARG A 488 16.69 24.22 16.83
C ARG A 488 15.22 23.86 16.64
N ARG A 489 14.58 24.37 15.58
CA ARG A 489 13.20 24.01 15.26
C ARG A 489 13.03 22.52 14.98
N THR A 490 13.96 21.93 14.24
CA THR A 490 13.99 20.48 13.99
C THR A 490 14.02 19.69 15.30
N ILE A 491 14.85 20.09 16.27
CA ILE A 491 14.99 19.43 17.58
C ILE A 491 13.80 19.70 18.50
N GLU A 492 13.13 20.85 18.38
CA GLU A 492 11.88 21.11 19.10
C GLU A 492 10.77 20.15 18.66
N ILE A 493 10.68 19.86 17.36
CA ILE A 493 9.66 18.97 16.78
C ILE A 493 10.03 17.50 16.97
N ASP A 494 11.26 17.12 16.63
CA ASP A 494 11.82 15.79 16.85
C ASP A 494 13.07 15.89 17.74
N PRO A 495 12.88 15.77 19.07
CA PRO A 495 13.98 15.87 20.02
C PRO A 495 15.09 14.84 19.80
N ASN A 496 14.82 13.74 19.11
CA ASN A 496 15.77 12.64 18.92
C ASN A 496 16.37 12.61 17.50
N HIS A 497 16.20 13.68 16.72
CA HIS A 497 16.76 13.78 15.37
C HIS A 497 18.31 13.89 15.39
N VAL A 498 18.99 12.75 15.32
CA VAL A 498 20.46 12.63 15.47
C VAL A 498 21.23 13.57 14.52
N GLY A 499 20.85 13.59 13.24
CA GLY A 499 21.52 14.44 12.26
C GLY A 499 21.39 15.95 12.55
N ALA A 500 20.30 16.37 13.20
CA ALA A 500 20.08 17.77 13.55
C ALA A 500 20.88 18.15 14.80
N LEU A 501 20.93 17.26 15.79
CA LEU A 501 21.78 17.41 16.97
C LEU A 501 23.27 17.52 16.58
N ASN A 502 23.74 16.65 15.67
CA ASN A 502 25.10 16.71 15.14
C ASN A 502 25.39 18.05 14.42
N MET A 503 24.53 18.43 13.47
CA MET A 503 24.75 19.63 12.65
C MET A 503 24.64 20.92 13.46
N LEU A 504 23.76 20.95 14.48
CA LEU A 504 23.68 22.06 15.42
C LEU A 504 24.94 22.16 16.27
N GLY A 505 25.43 21.02 16.78
CA GLY A 505 26.69 20.96 17.51
C GLY A 505 27.87 21.46 16.68
N MET A 506 27.97 21.04 15.42
CA MET A 506 28.98 21.51 14.48
C MET A 506 28.87 23.03 14.26
N ALA A 507 27.66 23.56 14.02
CA ALA A 507 27.45 25.00 13.80
C ALA A 507 27.86 25.83 15.03
N LEU A 508 27.43 25.41 16.23
CA LEU A 508 27.80 26.05 17.49
C LEU A 508 29.31 25.97 17.78
N GLY A 509 29.95 24.86 17.41
CA GLY A 509 31.41 24.71 17.50
C GLY A 509 32.17 25.72 16.63
N ARG A 510 31.68 26.01 15.42
CA ARG A 510 32.24 27.06 14.54
C ARG A 510 32.09 28.46 15.14
N GLU A 511 31.03 28.69 15.91
CA GLU A 511 30.81 29.92 16.70
C GLU A 511 31.57 29.92 18.04
N GLN A 512 32.40 28.90 18.31
CA GLN A 512 33.14 28.70 19.57
C GLN A 512 32.25 28.55 20.82
N LYS A 513 30.97 28.22 20.64
CA LYS A 513 30.02 27.90 21.73
C LYS A 513 30.17 26.44 22.15
N PHE A 514 31.38 26.05 22.53
CA PHE A 514 31.75 24.63 22.68
C PHE A 514 30.95 23.88 23.76
N ALA A 515 30.53 24.54 24.83
CA ALA A 515 29.73 23.91 25.89
C ALA A 515 28.31 23.55 25.41
N GLU A 516 27.68 24.43 24.63
CA GLU A 516 26.36 24.17 24.05
C GLU A 516 26.45 23.09 22.96
N ALA A 517 27.49 23.15 22.13
CA ALA A 517 27.80 22.13 21.14
C ALA A 517 27.94 20.74 21.78
N GLN A 518 28.73 20.62 22.85
CA GLN A 518 28.94 19.38 23.59
C GLN A 518 27.60 18.76 24.03
N SER A 519 26.69 19.54 24.61
CA SER A 519 25.39 19.04 25.09
C SER A 519 24.58 18.35 23.98
N HIS A 520 24.49 18.99 22.80
CA HIS A 520 23.78 18.43 21.65
C HIS A 520 24.50 17.21 21.07
N LEU A 521 25.83 17.25 20.97
CA LEU A 521 26.64 16.18 20.40
C LEU A 521 26.66 14.93 21.29
N GLU A 522 26.73 15.08 22.60
CA GLU A 522 26.58 13.96 23.53
C GLU A 522 25.21 13.30 23.40
N ARG A 523 24.16 14.09 23.17
CA ARG A 523 22.82 13.55 22.93
C ARG A 523 22.77 12.78 21.61
N ALA A 524 23.39 13.31 20.55
CA ALA A 524 23.50 12.61 19.26
C ALA A 524 24.21 11.25 19.43
N VAL A 525 25.36 11.22 20.12
CA VAL A 525 26.13 9.99 20.38
C VAL A 525 25.39 9.01 21.30
N ARG A 526 24.57 9.50 22.25
CA ARG A 526 23.72 8.60 23.06
C ARG A 526 22.61 7.93 22.24
N LEU A 527 22.02 8.66 21.30
CA LEU A 527 20.93 8.18 20.45
C LEU A 527 21.43 7.24 19.35
N ASP A 528 22.58 7.58 18.77
CA ASP A 528 23.29 6.73 17.80
C ASP A 528 24.76 6.66 18.22
N PRO A 529 25.14 5.64 19.00
CA PRO A 529 26.52 5.42 19.35
C PRO A 529 27.40 5.35 18.12
N ASP A 530 27.00 4.70 17.03
CA ASP A 530 27.89 4.45 15.90
C ASP A 530 27.95 5.61 14.89
N HIS A 531 27.46 6.80 15.24
CA HIS A 531 27.59 7.99 14.42
C HIS A 531 29.01 8.60 14.51
N ALA A 532 29.92 8.17 13.63
CA ALA A 532 31.32 8.62 13.60
C ALA A 532 31.48 10.15 13.56
N GLU A 533 30.74 10.83 12.68
CA GLU A 533 30.81 12.30 12.55
C GLU A 533 30.40 13.03 13.84
N ALA A 534 29.36 12.57 14.54
CA ALA A 534 28.95 13.15 15.82
C ALA A 534 30.01 12.97 16.90
N ARG A 535 30.71 11.82 16.91
CA ARG A 535 31.85 11.60 17.81
C ARG A 535 33.03 12.51 17.48
N ASN A 536 33.34 12.72 16.21
CA ASN A 536 34.38 13.66 15.78
C ASN A 536 34.06 15.09 16.19
N ASN A 537 32.84 15.54 15.92
CA ASN A 537 32.37 16.87 16.32
C ASN A 537 32.37 17.02 17.85
N LEU A 538 32.03 15.97 18.61
CA LEU A 538 32.11 15.97 20.07
C LEU A 538 33.57 16.08 20.55
N GLY A 539 34.49 15.35 19.92
CA GLY A 539 35.92 15.45 20.19
C GLY A 539 36.46 16.87 19.93
N ALA A 540 36.05 17.49 18.83
CA ALA A 540 36.40 18.87 18.51
C ALA A 540 35.83 19.87 19.54
N ALA A 541 34.59 19.67 19.98
CA ALA A 541 33.98 20.47 21.04
C ALA A 541 34.73 20.35 22.38
N TYR A 542 35.16 19.14 22.77
CA TYR A 542 36.00 18.94 23.95
C TYR A 542 37.37 19.62 23.80
N ALA A 543 38.02 19.48 22.64
CA ALA A 543 39.31 20.10 22.38
C ALA A 543 39.22 21.64 22.47
N GLY A 544 38.16 22.25 21.94
CA GLY A 544 37.90 23.68 22.04
C GLY A 544 37.70 24.19 23.48
N GLN A 545 37.29 23.32 24.40
CA GLN A 545 37.21 23.60 25.84
C GLN A 545 38.53 23.32 26.59
N GLY A 546 39.59 22.87 25.92
CA GLY A 546 40.84 22.43 26.56
C GLY A 546 40.74 21.04 27.22
N ARG A 547 39.64 20.30 27.03
CA ARG A 547 39.40 18.97 27.58
C ARG A 547 40.01 17.89 26.67
N LEU A 548 41.33 17.93 26.55
CA LEU A 548 42.09 17.19 25.54
C LEU A 548 42.00 15.66 25.70
N ARG A 549 41.89 15.15 26.94
CA ARG A 549 41.76 13.70 27.18
C ARG A 549 40.41 13.17 26.70
N GLU A 550 39.33 13.88 27.02
CA GLU A 550 38.00 13.55 26.52
C GLU A 550 37.91 13.67 25.01
N ALA A 551 38.57 14.68 24.42
CA ALA A 551 38.65 14.83 22.97
C ALA A 551 39.26 13.59 22.30
N VAL A 552 40.43 13.13 22.77
CA VAL A 552 41.09 11.92 22.24
C VAL A 552 40.19 10.69 22.38
N ALA A 553 39.51 10.52 23.50
CA ALA A 553 38.61 9.37 23.71
C ALA A 553 37.46 9.34 22.68
N GLN A 554 36.90 10.50 22.32
CA GLN A 554 35.84 10.57 21.30
C GLN A 554 36.38 10.35 19.89
N PHE A 555 37.54 10.92 19.55
CA PHE A 555 38.19 10.67 18.25
C PHE A 555 38.57 9.20 18.07
N GLU A 556 39.10 8.54 19.12
CA GLU A 556 39.39 7.10 19.08
C GLU A 556 38.11 6.26 18.98
N ALA A 557 36.99 6.74 19.52
CA ALA A 557 35.68 6.10 19.35
C ALA A 557 35.12 6.30 17.93
N ALA A 558 35.39 7.44 17.29
CA ALA A 558 35.04 7.67 15.89
C ALA A 558 35.85 6.77 14.95
N LEU A 559 37.17 6.65 15.15
CA LEU A 559 38.04 5.77 14.36
C LEU A 559 37.72 4.27 14.52
N ARG A 560 37.03 3.87 15.60
CA ARG A 560 36.52 2.50 15.71
C ARG A 560 35.37 2.22 14.75
N VAL A 561 34.63 3.25 14.34
CA VAL A 561 33.54 3.16 13.37
C VAL A 561 34.04 3.40 11.95
N ASP A 562 34.84 4.45 11.76
CA ASP A 562 35.48 4.79 10.48
C ASP A 562 37.01 4.82 10.65
N PRO A 563 37.69 3.67 10.50
CA PRO A 563 39.14 3.57 10.69
C PRO A 563 39.96 4.41 9.71
N ASP A 564 39.38 4.79 8.58
CA ASP A 564 40.10 5.40 7.48
C ASP A 564 40.02 6.94 7.48
N ASP A 565 39.29 7.56 8.40
CA ASP A 565 39.20 9.01 8.54
C ASP A 565 40.60 9.66 8.81
N PRO A 566 41.16 10.39 7.82
CA PRO A 566 42.49 10.99 7.97
C PRO A 566 42.47 12.22 8.87
N GLU A 567 41.38 13.00 8.86
CA GLU A 567 41.25 14.23 9.66
C GLU A 567 41.25 13.90 11.15
N THR A 568 40.54 12.83 11.53
CA THR A 568 40.48 12.37 12.92
C THR A 568 41.82 11.84 13.42
N ARG A 569 42.57 11.12 12.57
CA ARG A 569 43.94 10.69 12.91
C ARG A 569 44.88 11.88 13.14
N GLU A 570 44.79 12.91 12.30
CA GLU A 570 45.57 14.13 12.46
C GLU A 570 45.21 14.89 13.74
N ASN A 571 43.91 15.02 14.05
CA ASN A 571 43.42 15.63 15.28
C ASN A 571 43.96 14.93 16.54
N ILE A 572 43.93 13.59 16.58
CA ILE A 572 44.51 12.82 17.68
C ILE A 572 46.01 13.08 17.80
N LYS A 573 46.76 13.04 16.69
CA LYS A 573 48.21 13.24 16.70
C LYS A 573 48.56 14.62 17.26
N ARG A 574 47.87 15.67 16.80
CA ARG A 574 48.07 17.04 17.27
C ARG A 574 47.79 17.18 18.76
N ILE A 575 46.68 16.61 19.25
CA ILE A 575 46.30 16.70 20.66
C ILE A 575 47.24 15.88 21.55
N LYS A 576 47.68 14.69 21.10
CA LYS A 576 48.64 13.87 21.86
C LYS A 576 50.00 14.54 21.98
N ALA A 577 50.47 15.26 20.95
CA ALA A 577 51.68 16.08 21.04
C ALA A 577 51.52 17.20 22.08
N ALA A 578 50.38 17.92 22.05
CA ALA A 578 50.09 18.98 23.02
C ALA A 578 49.88 18.50 24.47
N LEU A 579 49.66 17.20 24.69
CA LEU A 579 49.59 16.59 26.03
C LEU A 579 50.96 16.12 26.55
N GLN A 580 51.97 16.07 25.69
CA GLN A 580 53.34 15.67 26.00
C GLN A 580 54.28 16.86 26.24
N GLU A 581 53.91 18.04 25.75
CA GLU A 581 54.46 19.35 26.13
C GLU A 581 53.84 19.85 27.44
#